data_AF-A0A537BBV7-F1
#
_entry.id   AF-A0A537BBV7-F1
#
_cell.length_a   1.000
_cell.length_b   1.000
_cell.length_c   1.000
_cell.angle_alpha   90.00
_cell.angle_beta   90.00
_cell.angle_gamma   90.00
#
_symmetry.space_group_name_H-M   'P 1'
#
loop_
_entity.id
_entity.type
_entity.pdbx_description
1 polymer ?
#
loop_
_entity_poly.entity_id
_entity_poly.type
_entity_poly.pdbx_seq_one_letter_code
_entity_poly.pdbx_strand_id
1 'polypeptide(L)'
;MVFNRTRDKGASLVSEGAAWADTPAAVAEQVEVLLTMLAHPAAVHEAALGQSGFLDRLRPQALWIDCSTVNPSFSRDMASEAQARKVRFLDAHVAGSREPAAFVGGDAAELQACRPL
;
A
#
# COMPACT_ATOMS: atom_id res chain seq x y z
N MET A 1 -9.63 5.73 -4.95
CA MET A 1 -10.19 6.05 -3.61
C MET A 1 -9.04 6.42 -2.69
N VAL A 2 -9.30 7.15 -1.60
CA VAL A 2 -8.28 7.57 -0.64
C VAL A 2 -8.77 7.43 0.80
N PHE A 3 -7.87 7.02 1.68
CA PHE A 3 -8.03 7.07 3.13
C PHE A 3 -6.80 7.74 3.73
N ASN A 4 -7.00 8.55 4.75
CA ASN A 4 -5.93 8.95 5.65
C ASN A 4 -6.48 9.09 7.06
N ARG A 5 -5.69 8.70 8.07
CA ARG A 5 -6.10 8.80 9.48
C ARG A 5 -6.56 10.21 9.87
N THR A 6 -5.90 11.23 9.32
CA THR A 6 -6.34 12.63 9.46
C THR A 6 -7.02 13.07 8.17
N ARG A 7 -8.35 13.18 8.21
CA ARG A 7 -9.18 13.44 7.02
C ARG A 7 -8.74 14.66 6.21
N ASP A 8 -8.44 15.76 6.90
CA ASP A 8 -8.06 17.03 6.25
C ASP A 8 -6.83 16.91 5.36
N LYS A 9 -5.91 15.99 5.66
CA LYS A 9 -4.71 15.77 4.82
C LYS A 9 -5.02 15.08 3.49
N GLY A 10 -6.22 14.54 3.31
CA GLY A 10 -6.70 13.99 2.03
C GLY A 10 -7.59 14.94 1.24
N ALA A 11 -7.87 16.14 1.75
CA ALA A 11 -8.83 17.06 1.15
C ALA A 11 -8.47 17.47 -0.28
N SER A 12 -7.18 17.67 -0.59
CA SER A 12 -6.72 18.00 -1.94
C SER A 12 -7.03 16.87 -2.93
N LEU A 13 -6.74 15.62 -2.57
CA LEU A 13 -7.02 14.46 -3.42
C LEU A 13 -8.53 14.30 -3.68
N VAL A 14 -9.37 14.55 -2.67
CA VAL A 14 -10.82 14.55 -2.84
C VAL A 14 -11.27 15.68 -3.77
N SER A 15 -10.68 16.87 -3.66
CA SER A 15 -10.97 17.99 -4.56
C SER A 15 -10.55 17.72 -6.02
N GLU A 16 -9.55 16.84 -6.21
CA GLU A 16 -9.10 16.35 -7.52
C GLU A 16 -9.92 15.15 -8.03
N GLY A 17 -10.98 14.76 -7.32
CA GLY A 17 -11.93 13.72 -7.74
C GLY A 17 -11.74 12.36 -7.10
N ALA A 18 -10.82 12.20 -6.15
CA ALA A 18 -10.68 10.94 -5.42
C ALA A 18 -11.89 10.70 -4.49
N ALA A 19 -12.50 9.52 -4.59
CA ALA A 19 -13.52 9.10 -3.62
C ALA A 19 -12.88 8.80 -2.24
N TRP A 20 -13.47 9.35 -1.17
CA TRP A 20 -13.06 9.13 0.21
C TRP A 20 -13.54 7.76 0.74
N ALA A 21 -12.73 7.13 1.58
CA ALA A 21 -13.07 5.95 2.38
C ALA A 21 -12.78 6.19 3.85
N ASP A 22 -13.58 5.64 4.75
CA ASP A 22 -13.45 5.85 6.20
C ASP A 22 -12.48 4.89 6.88
N THR A 23 -12.07 3.80 6.20
CA THR A 23 -11.11 2.83 6.71
C THR A 23 -10.22 2.25 5.60
N PRO A 24 -9.02 1.71 5.93
CA PRO A 24 -8.21 0.97 4.97
C PRO A 24 -8.97 -0.23 4.36
N ALA A 25 -9.72 -0.97 5.19
CA ALA A 25 -10.62 -2.03 4.76
C ALA A 25 -11.59 -1.59 3.64
N ALA A 26 -12.25 -0.45 3.81
CA ALA A 26 -13.20 0.06 2.82
C ALA A 26 -12.54 0.44 1.48
N VAL A 27 -11.26 0.83 1.49
CA VAL A 27 -10.48 0.99 0.25
C VAL A 27 -10.27 -0.37 -0.42
N ALA A 28 -9.78 -1.36 0.33
CA ALA A 28 -9.42 -2.67 -0.20
C ALA A 28 -10.57 -3.43 -0.87
N GLU A 29 -11.80 -3.28 -0.39
CA GLU A 29 -12.97 -3.97 -0.97
C GLU A 29 -13.29 -3.54 -2.42
N GLN A 30 -12.81 -2.35 -2.80
CA GLN A 30 -13.16 -1.67 -4.04
C GLN A 30 -11.98 -1.52 -5.02
N VAL A 31 -10.79 -2.05 -4.69
CA VAL A 31 -9.60 -1.90 -5.52
C VAL A 31 -8.91 -3.23 -5.81
N GLU A 32 -8.25 -3.31 -6.97
CA GLU A 32 -7.38 -4.42 -7.34
C GLU A 32 -5.90 -4.10 -7.07
N VAL A 33 -5.57 -2.82 -6.91
CA VAL A 33 -4.25 -2.31 -6.55
C VAL A 33 -4.40 -1.33 -5.39
N LEU A 34 -3.66 -1.56 -4.31
CA LEU A 34 -3.63 -0.73 -3.11
C LEU A 34 -2.20 -0.24 -2.86
N LEU A 35 -2.04 1.07 -2.70
CA LEU A 35 -0.76 1.70 -2.40
C LEU A 35 -0.75 2.23 -0.96
N THR A 36 0.31 1.95 -0.21
CA THR A 36 0.56 2.56 1.11
C THR A 36 1.78 3.48 1.07
N MET A 37 1.67 4.63 1.74
CA MET A 37 2.77 5.56 1.95
C MET A 37 2.64 6.16 3.36
N LEU A 38 3.20 5.45 4.34
CA LEU A 38 2.93 5.68 5.75
C LEU A 38 4.23 5.99 6.52
N ALA A 39 4.06 6.66 7.66
CA ALA A 39 5.16 7.31 8.36
C ALA A 39 6.19 6.36 8.98
N HIS A 40 5.80 5.13 9.34
CA HIS A 40 6.65 4.16 10.03
C HIS A 40 6.05 2.74 9.99
N PRO A 41 6.83 1.68 10.25
CA PRO A 41 6.37 0.29 10.19
C PRO A 41 5.10 0.00 10.99
N ALA A 42 4.96 0.55 12.21
CA ALA A 42 3.76 0.33 13.00
C ALA A 42 2.47 0.91 12.36
N ALA A 43 2.58 1.99 11.57
CA ALA A 43 1.44 2.53 10.84
C ALA A 43 1.06 1.64 9.66
N VAL A 44 2.05 1.06 8.97
CA VAL A 44 1.83 0.07 7.91
C VAL A 44 1.15 -1.17 8.47
N HIS A 45 1.69 -1.71 9.56
CA HIS A 45 1.12 -2.89 10.23
C HIS A 45 -0.33 -2.65 10.68
N GLU A 46 -0.62 -1.52 11.32
CA GLU A 46 -1.99 -1.18 11.73
C GLU A 46 -2.93 -1.02 10.54
N ALA A 47 -2.49 -0.36 9.46
CA ALA A 47 -3.29 -0.21 8.26
C ALA A 47 -3.55 -1.54 7.54
N ALA A 48 -2.60 -2.48 7.58
CA ALA A 48 -2.70 -3.77 6.92
C ALA A 48 -3.48 -4.81 7.75
N LEU A 49 -3.15 -4.94 9.03
CA LEU A 49 -3.54 -6.06 9.91
C LEU A 49 -4.34 -5.61 11.14
N GLY A 50 -4.54 -4.31 11.35
CA GLY A 50 -5.35 -3.78 12.44
C GLY A 50 -6.82 -4.14 12.30
N GLN A 51 -7.65 -3.69 13.26
CA GLN A 51 -9.07 -4.06 13.32
C GLN A 51 -9.85 -3.72 12.04
N SER A 52 -9.47 -2.63 11.36
CA SER A 52 -10.01 -2.21 10.06
C SER A 52 -8.97 -2.30 8.95
N GLY A 53 -8.08 -3.28 9.06
CA GLY A 53 -6.97 -3.51 8.17
C GLY A 53 -7.41 -3.85 6.75
N PHE A 54 -6.62 -3.44 5.75
CA PHE A 54 -6.94 -3.67 4.35
C PHE A 54 -6.65 -5.10 3.89
N LEU A 55 -5.73 -5.81 4.55
CA LEU A 55 -5.12 -7.02 3.97
C LEU A 55 -6.10 -8.19 3.88
N ASP A 56 -6.96 -8.37 4.89
CA ASP A 56 -8.03 -9.38 4.90
C ASP A 56 -9.20 -9.04 3.96
N ARG A 57 -9.23 -7.82 3.41
CA ARG A 57 -10.31 -7.31 2.56
C ARG A 57 -9.94 -7.24 1.09
N LEU A 58 -8.64 -7.30 0.77
CA LEU A 58 -8.17 -7.39 -0.59
C LEU A 58 -8.62 -8.72 -1.20
N ARG A 59 -8.98 -8.67 -2.48
CA ARG A 59 -9.31 -9.87 -3.25
C ARG A 59 -8.04 -10.70 -3.49
N PRO A 60 -8.13 -12.03 -3.58
CA PRO A 60 -7.01 -12.84 -4.05
C PRO A 60 -6.47 -12.29 -5.37
N GLN A 61 -5.14 -12.27 -5.51
CA GLN A 61 -4.37 -11.70 -6.62
C GLN A 61 -4.36 -10.17 -6.72
N ALA A 62 -5.04 -9.44 -5.83
CA ALA A 62 -4.85 -8.00 -5.72
C ALA A 62 -3.38 -7.68 -5.40
N LEU A 63 -2.94 -6.50 -5.81
CA LEU A 63 -1.58 -6.03 -5.61
C LEU A 63 -1.53 -4.98 -4.50
N TRP A 64 -0.72 -5.24 -3.48
CA TRP A 64 -0.32 -4.24 -2.50
C TRP A 64 1.09 -3.73 -2.81
N ILE A 65 1.21 -2.42 -2.99
CA ILE A 65 2.49 -1.73 -3.15
C ILE A 65 2.75 -0.89 -1.90
N ASP A 66 3.79 -1.22 -1.13
CA ASP A 66 4.22 -0.39 -0.01
C ASP A 66 5.38 0.52 -0.42
N CYS A 67 5.11 1.82 -0.43
CA CYS A 67 6.10 2.87 -0.70
C CYS A 67 6.69 3.45 0.59
N SER A 68 6.25 2.97 1.76
CA SER A 68 6.71 3.48 3.05
C SER A 68 8.20 3.20 3.27
N THR A 69 8.90 4.09 3.97
CA THR A 69 10.27 3.82 4.39
C THR A 69 10.28 2.88 5.59
N VAL A 70 10.56 1.61 5.36
CA VAL A 70 10.60 0.54 6.37
C VAL A 70 11.92 -0.24 6.29
N ASN A 71 12.21 -1.07 7.30
CA ASN A 71 13.40 -1.93 7.25
C ASN A 71 13.11 -3.20 6.42
N PRO A 72 14.13 -3.83 5.80
CA PRO A 72 13.92 -5.00 4.93
C PRO A 72 13.28 -6.22 5.63
N SER A 73 13.50 -6.40 6.94
CA SER A 73 12.84 -7.48 7.69
C SER A 73 11.33 -7.28 7.74
N PHE A 74 10.88 -6.05 8.00
CA PHE A 74 9.48 -5.71 8.04
C PHE A 74 8.81 -5.95 6.68
N SER A 75 9.46 -5.54 5.57
CA SER A 75 8.94 -5.82 4.23
C SER A 75 8.77 -7.32 3.96
N ARG A 76 9.70 -8.16 4.42
CA ARG A 76 9.59 -9.62 4.29
C ARG A 76 8.45 -10.22 5.13
N ASP A 77 8.25 -9.71 6.33
CA ASP A 77 7.15 -10.13 7.19
C ASP A 77 5.80 -9.76 6.53
N MET A 78 5.68 -8.53 6.02
CA MET A 78 4.48 -8.08 5.31
C MET A 78 4.24 -8.84 4.00
N ALA A 79 5.30 -9.19 3.26
CA ALA A 79 5.20 -10.05 2.09
C ALA A 79 4.64 -11.44 2.45
N SER A 80 5.06 -12.00 3.59
CA SER A 80 4.56 -13.28 4.08
C SER A 80 3.08 -13.22 4.47
N GLU A 81 2.67 -12.14 5.16
CA GLU A 81 1.27 -11.89 5.52
C GLU A 81 0.37 -11.70 4.29
N ALA A 82 0.87 -10.99 3.26
CA ALA A 82 0.17 -10.82 1.99
C ALA A 82 0.04 -12.16 1.24
N GLN A 83 1.13 -12.94 1.17
CA GLN A 83 1.14 -14.26 0.53
C GLN A 83 0.16 -15.23 1.19
N ALA A 84 0.07 -15.23 2.53
CA ALA A 84 -0.89 -16.06 3.27
C ALA A 84 -2.35 -15.79 2.86
N ARG A 85 -2.64 -14.58 2.37
CA ARG A 85 -3.95 -14.14 1.87
C ARG A 85 -4.06 -14.15 0.35
N LYS A 86 -3.04 -14.69 -0.35
CA LYS A 86 -2.93 -14.70 -1.81
C LYS A 86 -2.93 -13.29 -2.43
N VAL A 87 -2.44 -12.30 -1.69
CA VAL A 87 -2.22 -10.93 -2.15
C VAL A 87 -0.78 -10.81 -2.64
N ARG A 88 -0.61 -10.13 -3.76
CA ARG A 88 0.68 -9.81 -4.37
C ARG A 88 1.30 -8.63 -3.64
N PHE A 89 2.62 -8.61 -3.43
CA PHE A 89 3.28 -7.60 -2.60
C PHE A 89 4.54 -7.05 -3.26
N LEU A 90 4.61 -5.73 -3.36
CA LEU A 90 5.74 -4.99 -3.89
C LEU A 90 6.24 -4.00 -2.83
N ASP A 91 7.51 -4.13 -2.44
CA ASP A 91 8.22 -3.10 -1.68
C ASP A 91 8.81 -2.11 -2.67
N ALA A 92 8.25 -0.90 -2.72
CA ALA A 92 8.62 0.15 -3.65
C ALA A 92 9.07 1.42 -2.90
N HIS A 93 9.88 1.26 -1.86
CA HIS A 93 10.40 2.42 -1.10
C HIS A 93 11.16 3.40 -2.01
N VAL A 94 10.87 4.68 -1.81
CA VAL A 94 11.54 5.77 -2.53
C VAL A 94 12.79 6.17 -1.75
N ALA A 95 13.95 6.10 -2.40
CA ALA A 95 15.19 6.62 -1.83
C ALA A 95 15.49 8.02 -2.37
N GLY A 96 15.72 8.96 -1.45
CA GLY A 96 16.39 10.22 -1.74
C GLY A 96 15.47 11.40 -2.09
N SER A 97 15.70 12.50 -1.37
CA SER A 97 15.11 13.81 -1.61
C SER A 97 15.45 14.39 -2.98
N ARG A 98 14.43 14.94 -3.67
CA ARG A 98 14.42 15.76 -4.90
C ARG A 98 14.58 15.09 -6.27
N GLU A 99 15.12 13.88 -6.37
CA GLU A 99 15.00 13.07 -7.60
C GLU A 99 14.47 11.68 -7.23
N PRO A 100 13.28 11.27 -7.71
CA PRO A 100 12.70 10.01 -7.28
C PRO A 100 13.44 8.82 -7.89
N ALA A 101 14.33 8.21 -7.10
CA ALA A 101 14.81 6.85 -7.33
C ALA A 101 13.89 5.88 -6.55
N ALA A 102 13.09 5.10 -7.26
CA ALA A 102 12.32 4.01 -6.67
C ALA A 102 13.18 2.75 -6.62
N PHE A 103 13.43 2.22 -5.43
CA PHE A 103 13.98 0.88 -5.28
C PHE A 103 12.81 -0.09 -5.17
N VAL A 104 12.65 -0.92 -6.20
CA VAL A 104 11.52 -1.86 -6.27
C VAL A 104 12.04 -3.27 -6.01
N GLY A 105 11.67 -3.84 -4.87
CA GLY A 105 11.86 -5.24 -4.52
C GLY A 105 10.56 -6.03 -4.67
N GLY A 106 10.61 -7.15 -5.39
CA GLY A 106 9.44 -8.01 -5.64
C GLY A 106 9.72 -9.01 -6.76
N ASP A 107 8.73 -9.85 -7.08
CA ASP A 107 8.83 -10.77 -8.21
C ASP A 107 8.91 -9.97 -9.54
N ALA A 108 9.79 -10.42 -10.45
CA ALA A 108 10.02 -9.77 -11.74
C ALA A 108 8.74 -9.63 -12.58
N ALA A 109 7.79 -10.57 -12.47
CA ALA A 109 6.49 -10.49 -13.12
C ALA A 109 5.63 -9.34 -12.57
N GLU A 110 5.75 -9.03 -11.29
CA GLU A 110 5.01 -7.94 -10.65
C GLU A 110 5.60 -6.58 -10.99
N LEU A 111 6.93 -6.50 -11.06
CA LEU A 111 7.64 -5.33 -11.56
C LEU A 111 7.22 -5.02 -13.02
N GLN A 112 7.08 -6.04 -13.86
CA GLN A 112 6.64 -5.89 -15.24
C GLN A 112 5.20 -5.34 -15.33
N ALA A 113 4.30 -5.80 -14.45
CA ALA A 113 2.91 -5.37 -14.40
C ALA A 113 2.72 -3.93 -13.89
N CYS A 114 3.73 -3.36 -13.22
CA CYS A 114 3.71 -1.99 -12.68
C CYS A 114 4.47 -0.97 -13.55
N ARG A 115 4.86 -1.36 -14.77
CA ARG A 115 5.34 -0.41 -15.79
C ARG A 115 4.23 0.62 -16.10
N PRO A 116 4.57 1.83 -16.58
CA PRO A 116 3.62 2.94 -16.68
C PRO A 116 2.30 2.50 -17.32
N LEU A 117 1.18 2.76 -16.62
CA LEU A 117 -0.17 2.76 -17.18
C LEU A 117 -0.34 3.94 -18.14
#